data_AF-A0A6G3XZ94-F1
#
_entry.id   AF-A0A6G3XZ94-F1
#
_cell.length_a   1.000
_cell.length_b   1.000
_cell.length_c   1.000
_cell.angle_alpha   90.00
_cell.angle_beta   90.00
_cell.angle_gamma   90.00
#
_symmetry.space_group_name_H-M   'P 1'
#
loop_
_entity.id
_entity.type
_entity.pdbx_description
1 polymer ?
#
loop_
_entity_poly.entity_id
_entity_poly.type
_entity_poly.pdbx_seq_one_letter_code
_entity_poly.pdbx_strand_id
1 'polypeptide(L)'
;MARKTRLTRFALPAVVVVGGLLTGCTSDDKSLTYQTDYGNHQALKVVGYPSAGSLETVQQAVWRLADGDTEGLAALAVDGKQADATARNWVEAFGAAAKGEVTADFYDEGSVRQVVVLYFAKSGQTKEIEARIGEDDSWGLTLAEPDPAEAKAEPTWAPAKPGGSGSRTSGAPTGS
;
A
#
# COMPACT_ATOMS: atom_id res chain seq x y z
N MET A 1 -84.90 -29.68 22.72
CA MET A 1 -84.99 -29.12 21.35
C MET A 1 -83.88 -28.07 21.17
N ALA A 2 -83.38 -27.91 19.94
CA ALA A 2 -82.33 -26.97 19.45
C ALA A 2 -80.88 -27.32 19.88
N ARG A 3 -79.96 -27.89 19.08
CA ARG A 3 -79.41 -27.70 17.71
C ARG A 3 -78.45 -26.51 17.51
N LYS A 4 -77.23 -26.90 17.09
CA LYS A 4 -76.30 -26.30 16.11
C LYS A 4 -75.24 -25.27 16.56
N THR A 5 -74.04 -25.82 16.69
CA THR A 5 -72.72 -25.36 16.21
C THR A 5 -72.71 -24.16 15.27
N ARG A 6 -71.85 -23.17 15.54
CA ARG A 6 -71.10 -22.43 14.50
C ARG A 6 -69.68 -22.13 14.97
N LEU A 7 -68.72 -22.66 14.21
CA LEU A 7 -67.35 -22.18 14.11
C LEU A 7 -67.37 -20.76 13.52
N THR A 8 -66.49 -19.89 13.99
CA THR A 8 -66.13 -18.66 13.28
C THR A 8 -64.61 -18.54 13.28
N ARG A 9 -64.04 -18.77 12.10
CA ARG A 9 -62.63 -18.58 11.77
C ARG A 9 -62.36 -17.07 11.72
N PHE A 10 -61.39 -16.58 12.49
CA PHE A 10 -60.84 -15.24 12.32
C PHE A 10 -59.50 -15.32 11.59
N ALA A 11 -59.38 -14.49 10.56
CA ALA A 11 -58.29 -14.43 9.61
C ALA A 11 -57.05 -13.69 10.16
N LEU A 12 -55.89 -14.07 9.64
CA LEU A 12 -54.56 -13.46 9.84
C LEU A 12 -54.51 -11.97 9.44
N PRO A 13 -53.53 -11.24 9.98
CA PRO A 13 -52.70 -10.38 9.15
C PRO A 13 -51.27 -10.93 9.04
N ALA A 14 -50.85 -11.17 7.79
CA ALA A 14 -49.47 -11.44 7.43
C ALA A 14 -48.65 -10.16 7.60
N VAL A 15 -47.64 -10.19 8.48
CA VAL A 15 -46.61 -9.15 8.54
C VAL A 15 -45.66 -9.38 7.37
N VAL A 16 -45.75 -8.53 6.36
CA VAL A 16 -44.75 -8.43 5.30
C VAL A 16 -43.52 -7.78 5.92
N VAL A 17 -42.54 -8.58 6.32
CA VAL A 17 -41.19 -8.07 6.60
C VAL A 17 -40.62 -7.63 5.26
N VAL A 18 -40.61 -6.32 5.03
CA VAL A 18 -39.80 -5.70 3.99
C VAL A 18 -38.35 -5.92 4.39
N GLY A 19 -37.76 -6.99 3.88
CA GLY A 19 -36.32 -7.19 3.92
C GLY A 19 -35.69 -6.04 3.12
N GLY A 20 -35.17 -5.05 3.84
CA GLY A 20 -34.31 -4.03 3.25
C GLY A 20 -33.15 -4.74 2.57
N LEU A 21 -33.13 -4.70 1.24
CA LEU A 21 -31.92 -4.95 0.47
C LEU A 21 -30.97 -3.81 0.83
N LEU A 22 -30.21 -4.00 1.90
CA LEU A 22 -28.95 -3.31 2.05
C LEU A 22 -28.10 -3.83 0.89
N THR A 23 -28.08 -3.08 -0.22
CA THR A 23 -26.98 -3.11 -1.17
C THR A 23 -25.73 -2.75 -0.37
N GLY A 24 -25.15 -3.75 0.29
CA GLY A 24 -23.84 -3.63 0.88
C GLY A 24 -22.90 -3.25 -0.25
N CYS A 25 -22.14 -2.18 -0.06
CA CYS A 25 -20.98 -1.90 -0.87
C CYS A 25 -20.12 -3.16 -0.80
N THR A 26 -20.15 -4.00 -1.84
CA THR A 26 -19.24 -5.14 -1.94
C THR A 26 -17.88 -4.53 -2.21
N SER A 27 -17.11 -4.29 -1.14
CA SER A 27 -15.68 -4.04 -1.29
C SER A 27 -15.13 -5.20 -2.12
N ASP A 28 -14.42 -4.88 -3.19
CA ASP A 28 -13.73 -5.90 -3.98
C ASP A 28 -12.60 -6.50 -3.13
N ASP A 29 -12.17 -7.71 -3.49
CA ASP A 29 -11.20 -8.47 -2.70
C ASP A 29 -9.89 -7.69 -2.46
N LYS A 30 -9.45 -6.86 -3.43
CA LYS A 30 -8.23 -6.05 -3.26
C LYS A 30 -8.41 -4.94 -2.22
N SER A 31 -9.57 -4.26 -2.23
CA SER A 31 -9.90 -3.25 -1.22
C SER A 31 -9.96 -3.85 0.18
N LEU A 32 -10.51 -5.06 0.33
CA LEU A 32 -10.55 -5.77 1.61
C LEU A 32 -9.15 -6.20 2.08
N THR A 33 -8.32 -6.73 1.18
CA THR A 33 -6.92 -7.05 1.49
C THR A 33 -6.16 -5.81 1.94
N TYR A 34 -6.26 -4.71 1.19
CA TYR A 34 -5.58 -3.46 1.53
C TYR A 34 -6.04 -2.92 2.90
N GLN A 35 -7.34 -2.89 3.18
CA GLN A 35 -7.86 -2.42 4.47
C GLN A 35 -7.40 -3.29 5.64
N THR A 36 -7.31 -4.60 5.41
CA THR A 36 -6.80 -5.55 6.41
C THR A 36 -5.32 -5.31 6.66
N ASP A 37 -4.51 -5.19 5.61
CA ASP A 37 -3.08 -4.90 5.71
C ASP A 37 -2.86 -3.56 6.42
N TYR A 38 -3.60 -2.52 6.04
CA TYR A 38 -3.52 -1.19 6.67
C TYR A 38 -3.80 -1.24 8.18
N GLY A 39 -4.78 -2.03 8.62
CA GLY A 39 -5.11 -2.19 10.05
C GLY A 39 -4.08 -2.99 10.84
N ASN A 40 -3.30 -3.84 10.18
CA ASN A 40 -2.30 -4.72 10.80
C ASN A 40 -0.90 -4.11 10.87
N HIS A 41 -0.67 -2.98 10.19
CA HIS A 41 0.65 -2.37 10.06
C HIS A 41 0.73 -0.99 10.70
N GLN A 42 1.95 -0.59 11.04
CA GLN A 42 2.21 0.78 11.41
C GLN A 42 1.96 1.72 10.22
N ALA A 43 1.27 2.84 10.48
CA ALA A 43 1.00 3.83 9.45
C ALA A 43 2.31 4.45 8.92
N LEU A 44 2.42 4.52 7.59
CA LEU A 44 3.54 5.17 6.90
C LEU A 44 3.46 6.69 7.12
N LYS A 45 4.56 7.31 7.58
CA LYS A 45 4.67 8.77 7.58
C LYS A 45 4.98 9.23 6.17
N VAL A 46 4.27 10.26 5.71
CA VAL A 46 4.36 10.74 4.32
C VAL A 46 4.86 12.17 4.29
N VAL A 47 5.84 12.43 3.43
CA VAL A 47 6.34 13.77 3.09
C VAL A 47 6.31 13.92 1.56
N GLY A 48 6.09 15.14 1.08
CA GLY A 48 5.96 15.41 -0.35
C GLY A 48 4.53 15.27 -0.86
N TYR A 49 4.40 15.01 -2.17
CA TYR A 49 3.12 15.03 -2.88
C TYR A 49 2.93 13.73 -3.68
N PRO A 50 2.59 12.61 -3.02
CA PRO A 50 2.35 11.36 -3.72
C PRO A 50 1.08 11.44 -4.60
N SER A 51 1.08 10.68 -5.68
CA SER A 51 -0.17 10.25 -6.30
C SER A 51 -0.84 9.14 -5.46
N ALA A 52 -2.13 8.90 -5.64
CA ALA A 52 -2.83 7.85 -4.89
C ALA A 52 -2.20 6.47 -5.12
N GLY A 53 -1.89 6.14 -6.38
CA GLY A 53 -1.29 4.85 -6.73
C GLY A 53 0.13 4.67 -6.21
N SER A 54 0.99 5.69 -6.33
CA SER A 54 2.34 5.63 -5.77
C SER A 54 2.33 5.47 -4.24
N LEU A 55 1.43 6.17 -3.52
CA LEU A 55 1.30 6.02 -2.08
C LEU A 55 0.89 4.59 -1.70
N GLU A 56 -0.13 4.05 -2.35
CA GLU A 56 -0.61 2.69 -2.09
C GLU A 56 0.49 1.65 -2.33
N THR A 57 1.18 1.72 -3.46
CA THR A 57 2.28 0.80 -3.80
C THR A 57 3.41 0.88 -2.76
N VAL A 58 3.79 2.09 -2.33
CA VAL A 58 4.85 2.26 -1.33
C VAL A 58 4.44 1.75 0.04
N GLN A 59 3.18 1.95 0.44
CA GLN A 59 2.65 1.39 1.69
C GLN A 59 2.71 -0.14 1.66
N GLN A 60 2.20 -0.76 0.60
CA GLN A 60 2.29 -2.20 0.40
C GLN A 60 3.75 -2.67 0.46
N ALA A 61 4.68 -1.98 -0.20
CA ALA A 61 6.10 -2.33 -0.16
C ALA A 61 6.65 -2.37 1.27
N VAL A 62 6.37 -1.34 2.07
CA VAL A 62 6.82 -1.26 3.48
C VAL A 62 6.18 -2.36 4.33
N TRP A 63 4.92 -2.70 4.09
CA TRP A 63 4.25 -3.82 4.77
C TRP A 63 4.89 -5.16 4.43
N ARG A 64 5.13 -5.44 3.14
CA ARG A 64 5.82 -6.67 2.72
C ARG A 64 7.23 -6.77 3.28
N LEU A 65 7.95 -5.65 3.39
CA LEU A 65 9.24 -5.61 4.10
C LEU A 65 9.07 -5.96 5.59
N ALA A 66 8.11 -5.36 6.28
CA ALA A 66 7.86 -5.59 7.70
C ALA A 66 7.46 -7.04 8.01
N ASP A 67 6.68 -7.65 7.13
CA ASP A 67 6.24 -9.05 7.21
C ASP A 67 7.34 -10.04 6.81
N GLY A 68 8.38 -9.58 6.11
CA GLY A 68 9.38 -10.42 5.48
C GLY A 68 8.84 -11.20 4.28
N ASP A 69 7.78 -10.68 3.64
CA ASP A 69 7.10 -11.30 2.51
C ASP A 69 7.82 -10.99 1.20
N THR A 70 8.81 -11.82 0.86
CA THR A 70 9.58 -11.66 -0.37
C THR A 70 8.75 -11.87 -1.62
N GLU A 71 7.77 -12.77 -1.59
CA GLU A 71 6.92 -13.08 -2.74
C GLU A 71 5.93 -11.94 -3.02
N GLY A 72 5.27 -11.44 -1.97
CA GLY A 72 4.38 -10.29 -2.09
C GLY A 72 5.11 -9.01 -2.45
N LEU A 73 6.36 -8.81 -1.99
CA LEU A 73 7.18 -7.68 -2.44
C LEU A 73 7.56 -7.82 -3.92
N ALA A 74 7.97 -9.02 -4.36
CA ALA A 74 8.30 -9.28 -5.77
C ALA A 74 7.07 -9.10 -6.69
N ALA A 75 5.87 -9.43 -6.21
CA ALA A 75 4.62 -9.25 -6.94
C ALA A 75 4.27 -7.77 -7.23
N LEU A 76 4.89 -6.81 -6.54
CA LEU A 76 4.75 -5.39 -6.84
C LEU A 76 5.60 -4.94 -8.04
N ALA A 77 6.47 -5.79 -8.58
CA ALA A 77 7.39 -5.39 -9.63
C ALA A 77 6.70 -5.08 -10.96
N VAL A 78 7.13 -4.00 -11.62
CA VAL A 78 6.70 -3.69 -13.00
C VAL A 78 7.42 -4.54 -14.07
N ASP A 79 8.62 -5.06 -13.77
CA ASP A 79 9.35 -6.05 -14.58
C ASP A 79 9.82 -7.18 -13.63
N GLY A 80 9.45 -8.42 -13.95
CA GLY A 80 9.72 -9.60 -13.12
C GLY A 80 11.14 -10.16 -13.20
N LYS A 81 12.00 -9.73 -14.14
CA LYS A 81 13.30 -10.38 -14.41
C LYS A 81 14.22 -10.47 -13.20
N GLN A 82 14.20 -9.45 -12.35
CA GLN A 82 15.09 -9.33 -11.18
C GLN A 82 14.31 -9.17 -9.87
N ALA A 83 12.97 -9.25 -9.93
CA ALA A 83 12.08 -8.96 -8.82
C ALA A 83 12.35 -9.86 -7.61
N ASP A 84 12.41 -11.18 -7.81
CA ASP A 84 12.59 -12.14 -6.73
C ASP A 84 13.91 -11.95 -5.97
N ALA A 85 15.01 -11.73 -6.70
CA ALA A 85 16.33 -11.53 -6.11
C ALA A 85 16.37 -10.19 -5.35
N THR A 86 15.85 -9.13 -5.97
CA THR A 86 15.78 -7.80 -5.35
C THR A 86 14.92 -7.80 -4.09
N ALA A 87 13.73 -8.42 -4.15
CA ALA A 87 12.82 -8.50 -3.02
C ALA A 87 13.43 -9.24 -1.82
N ARG A 88 14.13 -10.36 -2.07
CA ARG A 88 14.88 -11.09 -1.03
C ARG A 88 15.94 -10.20 -0.39
N ASN A 89 16.75 -9.52 -1.21
CA ASN A 89 17.79 -8.62 -0.72
C ASN A 89 17.21 -7.46 0.12
N TRP A 90 16.09 -6.88 -0.32
CA TRP A 90 15.44 -5.78 0.40
C TRP A 90 14.85 -6.24 1.73
N VAL A 91 14.17 -7.39 1.75
CA VAL A 91 13.65 -7.98 2.99
C VAL A 91 14.79 -8.27 3.98
N GLU A 92 15.89 -8.85 3.50
CA GLU A 92 17.06 -9.12 4.34
C GLU A 92 17.68 -7.83 4.91
N ALA A 93 17.82 -6.79 4.07
CA ALA A 93 18.47 -5.55 4.45
C ALA A 93 17.60 -4.62 5.32
N PHE A 94 16.29 -4.60 5.10
CA PHE A 94 15.41 -3.57 5.66
C PHE A 94 14.21 -4.13 6.43
N GLY A 95 13.89 -5.42 6.33
CA GLY A 95 12.65 -5.96 6.92
C GLY A 95 12.55 -5.78 8.44
N ALA A 96 13.66 -5.95 9.16
CA ALA A 96 13.70 -5.69 10.61
C ALA A 96 13.47 -4.21 10.95
N ALA A 97 13.93 -3.29 10.09
CA ALA A 97 13.76 -1.85 10.28
C ALA A 97 12.35 -1.39 9.89
N ALA A 98 11.75 -2.01 8.87
CA ALA A 98 10.40 -1.74 8.36
C ALA A 98 9.30 -2.08 9.38
N LYS A 99 9.57 -2.97 10.35
CA LYS A 99 8.66 -3.25 11.48
C LYS A 99 8.43 -2.06 12.41
N GLY A 100 9.28 -1.04 12.33
CA GLY A 100 9.16 0.18 13.11
C GLY A 100 8.59 1.34 12.28
N GLU A 101 8.85 2.56 12.76
CA GLU A 101 8.44 3.75 12.04
C GLU A 101 9.26 3.96 10.77
N VAL A 102 8.55 4.12 9.65
CA VAL A 102 9.11 4.47 8.34
C VAL A 102 8.50 5.78 7.88
N THR A 103 9.33 6.68 7.37
CA THR A 103 8.89 7.88 6.64
C THR A 103 9.22 7.71 5.16
N ALA A 104 8.22 7.81 4.30
CA ALA A 104 8.39 7.91 2.86
C ALA A 104 8.33 9.39 2.44
N ASP A 105 9.40 9.84 1.80
CA ASP A 105 9.48 11.17 1.21
C ASP A 105 9.39 11.05 -0.31
N PHE A 106 8.30 11.58 -0.88
CA PHE A 106 7.94 11.44 -2.28
C PHE A 106 8.46 12.63 -3.08
N TYR A 107 9.44 12.36 -3.94
CA TYR A 107 10.14 13.35 -4.73
C TYR A 107 9.53 13.52 -6.12
N ASP A 108 9.51 14.78 -6.57
CA ASP A 108 9.03 15.19 -7.89
C ASP A 108 7.56 14.81 -8.15
N GLU A 109 7.08 15.06 -9.37
CA GLU A 109 5.68 14.80 -9.75
C GLU A 109 5.43 13.32 -10.01
N GLY A 110 4.45 12.73 -9.31
CA GLY A 110 4.07 11.32 -9.43
C GLY A 110 3.03 10.99 -10.50
N SER A 111 3.09 11.57 -11.70
CA SER A 111 2.09 11.31 -12.76
C SER A 111 2.23 9.93 -13.41
N VAL A 112 3.45 9.47 -13.67
CA VAL A 112 3.72 8.13 -14.24
C VAL A 112 4.85 7.38 -13.53
N ARG A 113 5.67 8.10 -12.77
CA ARG A 113 6.82 7.61 -12.01
C ARG A 113 7.05 8.55 -10.84
N GLN A 114 7.46 8.02 -9.70
CA GLN A 114 7.85 8.82 -8.54
C GLN A 114 9.02 8.17 -7.83
N VAL A 115 10.04 8.99 -7.53
CA VAL A 115 11.18 8.59 -6.70
C VAL A 115 10.78 8.78 -5.25
N VAL A 116 11.05 7.79 -4.42
CA VAL A 116 10.68 7.81 -3.01
C VAL A 116 11.86 7.40 -2.17
N VAL A 117 12.17 8.18 -1.15
CA VAL A 117 13.19 7.81 -0.16
C VAL A 117 12.50 7.34 1.10
N LEU A 118 12.74 6.09 1.48
CA LEU A 118 12.32 5.50 2.73
C LEU A 118 13.37 5.78 3.80
N TYR A 119 12.94 6.36 4.91
CA TYR A 119 13.75 6.61 6.09
C TYR A 119 13.27 5.71 7.23
N PHE A 120 14.12 4.78 7.66
CA PHE A 120 13.80 3.84 8.73
C PHE A 120 14.25 4.42 10.07
N ALA A 121 13.31 4.94 10.86
CA ALA A 121 13.62 5.79 12.02
C ALA A 121 14.51 5.11 13.07
N LYS A 122 14.31 3.79 13.28
CA LYS A 122 15.04 3.03 14.31
C LYS A 122 16.46 2.68 13.92
N SER A 123 16.68 2.27 12.66
CA SER A 123 18.01 1.86 12.18
C SER A 123 18.81 3.04 11.63
N GLY A 124 18.15 4.13 11.24
CA GLY A 124 18.77 5.24 10.52
C GLY A 124 19.07 4.94 9.05
N GLN A 125 18.75 3.73 8.57
CA GLN A 125 18.95 3.36 7.18
C GLN A 125 18.05 4.18 6.26
N THR A 126 18.52 4.38 5.03
CA THR A 126 17.75 4.99 3.96
C THR A 126 17.74 4.11 2.72
N LYS A 127 16.61 4.09 2.03
CA LYS A 127 16.45 3.35 0.78
C LYS A 127 15.71 4.20 -0.24
N GLU A 128 16.31 4.43 -1.40
CA GLU A 128 15.60 4.94 -2.57
C GLU A 128 14.86 3.79 -3.25
N ILE A 129 13.61 4.05 -3.60
CA ILE A 129 12.77 3.19 -4.42
C ILE A 129 12.11 4.03 -5.51
N GLU A 130 11.68 3.37 -6.58
CA GLU A 130 10.92 4.01 -7.65
C GLU A 130 9.58 3.30 -7.79
N ALA A 131 8.50 4.04 -7.55
CA ALA A 131 7.16 3.63 -7.93
C ALA A 131 6.88 4.14 -9.35
N ARG A 132 6.28 3.32 -10.20
CA ARG A 132 5.94 3.72 -11.58
C ARG A 132 4.79 2.90 -12.14
N ILE A 133 4.18 3.43 -13.19
CA ILE A 133 3.17 2.72 -13.97
C ILE A 133 3.86 1.68 -14.88
N GLY A 134 3.36 0.45 -14.83
CA GLY A 134 3.77 -0.67 -15.67
C GLY A 134 3.12 -0.65 -17.06
N GLU A 135 3.34 -1.71 -17.84
CA GLU A 135 2.72 -1.85 -19.18
C GLU A 135 1.21 -2.09 -19.11
N ASP A 136 0.69 -2.52 -17.96
CA ASP A 136 -0.72 -2.80 -17.70
C ASP A 136 -1.47 -1.61 -17.08
N ASP A 137 -0.88 -0.41 -17.15
CA ASP A 137 -1.38 0.83 -16.56
C ASP A 137 -1.57 0.77 -15.03
N SER A 138 -1.00 -0.23 -14.35
CA SER A 138 -1.01 -0.35 -12.89
C SER A 138 0.26 0.20 -12.26
N TRP A 139 0.15 0.71 -11.02
CA TRP A 139 1.32 1.13 -10.26
C TRP A 139 2.05 -0.07 -9.65
N GLY A 140 3.37 -0.06 -9.79
CA GLY A 140 4.28 -1.02 -9.18
C GLY A 140 5.64 -0.40 -8.85
N LEU A 141 6.60 -1.26 -8.54
CA LEU A 141 7.97 -0.89 -8.18
C LEU A 141 8.98 -1.33 -9.23
N THR A 142 10.01 -0.53 -9.41
CA THR A 142 11.24 -0.97 -10.07
C THR A 142 12.07 -1.80 -9.09
N LEU A 143 12.10 -3.12 -9.27
CA LEU A 143 12.89 -4.06 -8.47
C LEU A 143 14.05 -4.65 -9.32
N ALA A 144 15.14 -3.89 -9.41
CA ALA A 144 16.25 -4.16 -10.33
C ALA A 144 17.64 -4.16 -9.66
N GLU A 145 17.72 -4.60 -8.40
CA GLU A 145 18.97 -4.64 -7.62
C GLU A 145 19.22 -6.07 -7.10
N PRO A 146 19.56 -7.01 -8.02
CA PRO A 146 19.80 -8.40 -7.65
C PRO A 146 21.10 -8.59 -6.86
N ASP A 147 22.03 -7.62 -6.88
CA ASP A 147 23.23 -7.61 -6.05
C ASP A 147 22.88 -7.11 -4.62
N PRO A 148 23.17 -7.89 -3.56
CA PRO A 148 22.92 -7.48 -2.18
C PRO A 148 23.62 -6.17 -1.76
N ALA A 149 24.76 -5.85 -2.37
CA ALA A 149 25.48 -4.61 -2.10
C ALA A 149 24.78 -3.39 -2.70
N GLU A 150 24.20 -3.52 -3.89
CA GLU A 150 23.39 -2.47 -4.52
C GLU A 150 22.07 -2.30 -3.77
N ALA A 151 21.40 -3.41 -3.44
CA ALA A 151 20.13 -3.42 -2.71
C ALA A 151 20.18 -2.61 -1.40
N LYS A 152 21.27 -2.73 -0.64
CA LYS A 152 21.47 -2.04 0.64
C LYS A 152 22.11 -0.65 0.53
N ALA A 153 22.49 -0.23 -0.67
CA ALA A 153 23.21 1.03 -0.85
C ALA A 153 22.33 2.22 -0.47
N GLU A 154 22.91 3.14 0.30
CA GLU A 154 22.25 4.40 0.61
C GLU A 154 22.26 5.33 -0.61
N PRO A 155 21.18 6.07 -0.87
CA PRO A 155 21.15 7.04 -1.95
C PRO A 155 22.17 8.16 -1.70
N THR A 156 22.96 8.49 -2.73
CA THR A 156 24.04 9.49 -2.62
C THR A 156 23.55 10.94 -2.61
N TRP A 157 22.28 11.17 -2.96
CA TRP A 157 21.71 12.50 -3.13
C TRP A 157 20.66 12.86 -2.06
N ALA A 158 20.12 11.88 -1.34
CA ALA A 158 18.97 12.11 -0.46
C ALA A 158 19.37 12.99 0.75
N PRO A 159 18.52 13.95 1.16
CA PRO A 159 18.72 14.70 2.39
C PRO A 159 18.79 13.77 3.61
N ALA A 160 19.61 14.13 4.61
CA ALA A 160 19.74 13.34 5.84
C ALA A 160 18.44 13.25 6.68
N LYS A 161 17.46 14.12 6.42
CA LYS A 161 16.15 14.13 7.07
C LYS A 161 15.05 14.21 6.00
N PRO A 162 13.94 13.47 6.19
CA PRO A 162 12.77 13.61 5.32
C PRO A 162 12.33 15.06 5.17
N GLY A 163 11.99 15.48 3.94
CA GLY A 163 11.53 16.82 3.60
C GLY A 163 12.63 17.88 3.52
N GLY A 164 13.91 17.51 3.69
CA GLY A 164 15.01 18.46 3.76
C GLY A 164 15.21 19.32 2.50
N SER A 165 14.78 18.85 1.33
CA SER A 165 14.82 19.60 0.06
C SER A 165 13.44 20.15 -0.37
N GLY A 166 12.41 20.01 0.48
CA GLY A 166 11.02 20.24 0.08
C GLY A 166 10.55 19.23 -0.97
N SER A 167 11.07 18.01 -0.91
CA SER A 167 10.69 16.86 -1.75
C SER A 167 10.86 17.11 -3.25
N ARG A 168 11.96 17.79 -3.60
CA ARG A 168 12.42 17.99 -4.98
C ARG A 168 13.80 17.38 -5.13
N THR A 169 14.05 16.69 -6.22
CA THR A 169 15.41 16.25 -6.54
C THR A 169 16.29 17.47 -6.83
N SER A 170 17.57 17.36 -6.47
CA SER A 170 18.60 18.40 -6.67
C SER A 170 18.77 18.68 -8.17
N GLY A 171 17.90 19.52 -8.72
CA GLY A 171 17.76 19.76 -10.16
C GLY A 171 16.56 20.61 -10.54
N ALA A 172 15.54 20.73 -9.67
CA ALA A 172 14.45 21.69 -9.88
C ALA A 172 14.98 23.14 -9.70
N PRO A 173 14.78 24.05 -10.66
CA PRO A 173 15.15 25.44 -10.48
C PRO A 173 14.41 26.00 -9.26
N THR A 174 15.17 26.52 -8.30
CA THR A 174 14.62 27.37 -7.24
C THR A 174 13.97 28.56 -7.95
N GLY A 175 12.64 28.64 -7.89
CA GLY A 175 11.87 29.69 -8.56
C GLY A 175 12.46 31.07 -8.29
N SER A 176 12.60 31.84 -9.37
CA SER A 176 12.95 33.27 -9.36
C SER A 176 11.84 34.11 -8.73
#